data_AF-A0A2G4SPM5-F1
#
_entry.id   AF-A0A2G4SPM5-F1
#
_cell.length_a   1.000
_cell.length_b   1.000
_cell.length_c   1.000
_cell.angle_alpha   90.00
_cell.angle_beta   90.00
_cell.angle_gamma   90.00
#
_symmetry.space_group_name_H-M   'P 1'
#
loop_
_entity.id
_entity.type
_entity.pdbx_description
1 polymer ?
#
loop_
_entity_poly.entity_id
_entity_poly.type
_entity_poly.pdbx_seq_one_letter_code
_entity_poly.pdbx_strand_id
1 'polypeptide(L)'
;MISAYLSNGCAPAKSIQPKTASRWLEGIMHDPEISTNKFKSHSLWSAANTKEVSLGVPIERVKLHANWSLTNNTFEDYYYRPRNRHKRGSDIANIVFGEVTKNITTSEVRVEAMAIVGRAYHNGYVAETKTKDAVVPLPWYRRLF
;
A
#
# COMPACT_ATOMS: atom_id res chain seq x y z
N MET A 1 -60.26 29.76 -35.30
CA MET A 1 -59.50 29.37 -34.10
C MET A 1 -58.77 28.07 -34.42
N ILE A 2 -57.51 28.15 -34.87
CA ILE A 2 -56.68 26.97 -35.15
C ILE A 2 -55.39 27.16 -34.36
N SER A 3 -55.30 26.54 -33.19
CA SER A 3 -54.03 26.37 -32.49
C SER A 3 -53.70 24.88 -32.54
N ALA A 4 -53.01 24.49 -33.61
CA ALA A 4 -52.42 23.17 -33.71
C ALA A 4 -51.21 23.13 -32.78
N TYR A 5 -51.34 22.45 -31.65
CA TYR A 5 -50.24 22.14 -30.75
C TYR A 5 -49.20 21.31 -31.50
N LEU A 6 -48.07 21.92 -31.83
CA LEU A 6 -46.81 21.20 -32.08
C LEU A 6 -46.36 20.62 -30.73
N SER A 7 -46.99 19.52 -30.31
CA SER A 7 -46.41 18.65 -29.29
C SER A 7 -45.21 17.96 -29.94
N ASN A 8 -44.08 18.66 -29.95
CA ASN A 8 -42.79 18.02 -30.16
C ASN A 8 -42.62 17.04 -29.00
N GLY A 9 -42.88 15.76 -29.26
CA GLY A 9 -42.63 14.65 -28.36
C GLY A 9 -41.14 14.50 -28.08
N CYS A 10 -40.58 15.42 -27.30
CA CYS A 10 -39.25 15.27 -26.73
C CYS A 10 -39.39 14.29 -25.56
N ALA A 11 -38.97 13.04 -25.78
CA ALA A 11 -38.88 12.08 -24.70
C ALA A 11 -38.05 12.70 -23.56
N PRO A 12 -38.45 12.53 -22.29
CA PRO A 12 -37.71 13.10 -21.18
C PRO A 12 -36.26 12.61 -21.22
N ALA A 13 -35.32 13.54 -21.03
CA ALA A 13 -33.91 13.24 -21.04
C ALA A 13 -33.60 12.12 -20.05
N LYS A 14 -32.92 11.07 -20.52
CA LYS A 14 -32.54 9.94 -19.67
C LYS A 14 -31.30 10.29 -18.88
N SER A 15 -31.26 9.84 -17.61
CA SER A 15 -30.05 9.92 -16.81
C SER A 15 -28.91 9.16 -17.49
N ILE A 16 -27.70 9.72 -17.39
CA ILE A 16 -26.50 9.11 -17.92
C ILE A 16 -26.25 7.80 -17.16
N GLN A 17 -25.98 6.74 -17.91
CA GLN A 17 -25.63 5.46 -17.31
C GLN A 17 -24.26 5.57 -16.63
N PRO A 18 -24.06 4.99 -15.43
CA PRO A 18 -22.76 5.03 -14.74
C PRO A 18 -21.59 4.55 -15.61
N LYS A 19 -21.85 3.55 -16.48
CA LYS A 19 -20.88 3.04 -17.46
C LYS A 19 -20.43 4.10 -18.46
N THR A 20 -21.35 4.96 -18.90
CA THR A 20 -21.06 6.06 -19.83
C THR A 20 -20.19 7.10 -19.14
N ALA A 21 -20.54 7.51 -17.92
CA ALA A 21 -19.74 8.45 -17.13
C ALA A 21 -18.32 7.92 -16.86
N SER A 22 -18.18 6.65 -16.48
CA SER A 22 -16.87 6.01 -16.28
C SER A 22 -16.03 6.00 -17.56
N ARG A 23 -16.63 5.74 -18.73
CA ARG A 23 -15.93 5.79 -20.02
C ARG A 23 -15.45 7.19 -20.36
N TRP A 24 -16.26 8.21 -20.08
CA TRP A 24 -15.84 9.61 -20.29
C TRP A 24 -14.68 9.98 -19.38
N LEU A 25 -14.74 9.59 -18.10
CA LEU A 25 -13.63 9.80 -17.17
C LEU A 25 -12.35 9.07 -17.61
N GLU A 26 -12.46 7.82 -18.06
CA GLU A 26 -11.32 7.08 -18.61
C GLU A 26 -10.78 7.76 -19.89
N GLY A 27 -11.64 8.32 -20.73
CA GLY A 27 -11.22 9.13 -21.88
C GLY A 27 -10.38 10.34 -21.47
N ILE A 28 -10.86 11.13 -20.49
CA ILE A 28 -10.14 12.29 -19.95
C ILE A 28 -8.82 11.87 -19.29
N MET A 29 -8.78 10.70 -18.63
CA MET A 29 -7.55 10.16 -18.05
C MET A 29 -6.53 9.73 -19.12
N HIS A 30 -6.96 9.39 -20.32
CA HIS A 30 -6.05 8.99 -21.41
C HIS A 30 -5.27 10.20 -21.97
N ASP A 31 -5.86 11.40 -21.98
CA ASP A 31 -5.24 12.62 -22.49
C ASP A 31 -3.90 12.99 -21.82
N PRO A 32 -3.71 12.86 -20.49
CA PRO A 32 -2.42 13.06 -19.82
C PRO A 32 -1.48 11.83 -19.84
N GLU A 33 -1.63 10.90 -20.79
CA GLU A 33 -0.81 9.68 -20.91
C GLU A 33 -0.90 8.72 -19.70
N ILE A 34 -1.92 8.89 -18.84
CA ILE A 34 -2.18 7.97 -17.73
C ILE A 34 -2.71 6.67 -18.33
N SER A 35 -1.98 5.57 -18.11
CA SER A 35 -2.40 4.25 -18.59
C SER A 35 -3.75 3.84 -18.00
N THR A 36 -4.81 3.97 -18.80
CA THR A 36 -6.17 3.59 -18.43
C THR A 36 -6.36 2.08 -18.30
N ASN A 37 -5.39 1.28 -18.75
CA ASN A 37 -5.31 -0.15 -18.47
C ASN A 37 -4.99 -0.43 -17.00
N LYS A 38 -4.17 0.43 -16.38
CA LYS A 38 -3.74 0.29 -14.99
C LYS A 38 -4.61 1.10 -14.02
N PHE A 39 -5.05 2.28 -14.45
CA PHE A 39 -5.82 3.20 -13.63
C PHE A 39 -7.20 3.43 -14.23
N LYS A 40 -8.24 3.11 -13.46
CA LYS A 40 -9.63 3.27 -13.87
C LYS A 40 -10.24 4.50 -13.20
N SER A 41 -11.47 4.86 -13.57
CA SER A 41 -12.23 5.93 -12.90
C SER A 41 -12.22 5.78 -11.37
N HIS A 42 -12.25 4.55 -10.89
CA HIS A 42 -12.15 4.20 -9.48
C HIS A 42 -10.84 4.65 -8.81
N SER A 43 -9.71 4.61 -9.53
CA SER A 43 -8.41 5.05 -9.04
C SER A 43 -8.38 6.56 -8.78
N LEU A 44 -9.10 7.34 -9.59
CA LEU A 44 -9.27 8.78 -9.38
C LEU A 44 -9.93 9.05 -8.03
N TRP A 45 -10.93 8.24 -7.67
CA TRP A 45 -11.67 8.38 -6.42
C TRP A 45 -10.78 8.09 -5.20
N SER A 46 -9.99 7.01 -5.26
CA SER A 46 -8.96 6.72 -4.24
C SER A 46 -7.96 7.87 -4.10
N ALA A 47 -7.48 8.42 -5.22
CA ALA A 47 -6.52 9.52 -5.21
C ALA A 47 -7.11 10.80 -4.62
N ALA A 48 -8.34 11.16 -4.99
CA ALA A 48 -9.05 12.33 -4.47
C ALA A 48 -9.25 12.24 -2.95
N ASN A 49 -9.80 11.13 -2.46
CA ASN A 49 -10.03 10.95 -1.02
C ASN A 49 -8.72 10.90 -0.23
N THR A 50 -7.67 10.28 -0.78
CA THR A 50 -6.34 10.30 -0.17
C THR A 50 -5.79 11.73 -0.08
N LYS A 51 -5.99 12.54 -1.12
CA LYS A 51 -5.58 13.94 -1.14
C LYS A 51 -6.34 14.76 -0.10
N GLU A 52 -7.64 14.52 0.04
CA GLU A 52 -8.50 15.18 1.04
C GLU A 52 -8.02 14.91 2.47
N VAL A 53 -7.74 13.64 2.81
CA VAL A 53 -7.14 13.28 4.10
C VAL A 53 -5.75 13.92 4.27
N SER A 54 -4.95 13.97 3.20
CA SER A 54 -3.64 14.62 3.23
C SER A 54 -3.71 16.13 3.45
N LEU A 55 -4.86 16.76 3.18
CA LEU A 55 -5.14 18.17 3.48
C LEU A 55 -5.70 18.38 4.90
N GLY A 56 -5.79 17.32 5.70
CA GLY A 56 -6.23 17.38 7.10
C GLY A 56 -7.73 17.19 7.30
N VAL A 57 -8.49 16.81 6.26
CA VAL A 57 -9.90 16.46 6.44
C VAL A 57 -10.01 15.16 7.23
N PRO A 58 -10.83 15.10 8.29
CA PRO A 58 -11.04 13.88 9.05
C PRO A 58 -11.59 12.75 8.19
N ILE A 59 -11.08 11.54 8.41
CA ILE A 59 -11.47 10.34 7.65
C ILE A 59 -12.98 10.08 7.78
N GLU A 60 -13.58 10.39 8.93
CA GLU A 60 -15.02 10.24 9.16
C GLU A 60 -15.82 11.12 8.20
N ARG A 61 -15.36 12.34 7.92
CA ARG A 61 -16.04 13.24 6.96
C ARG A 61 -15.92 12.72 5.54
N VAL A 62 -14.75 12.20 5.17
CA VAL A 62 -14.54 11.57 3.85
C VAL A 62 -15.43 10.34 3.68
N LYS A 63 -15.54 9.49 4.72
CA LYS A 63 -16.45 8.33 4.74
C LYS A 63 -17.91 8.74 4.62
N LEU A 64 -18.36 9.75 5.36
CA LEU A 64 -19.73 10.26 5.26
C LEU A 64 -20.02 10.82 3.86
N HIS A 65 -19.08 11.56 3.27
CA HIS A 65 -19.22 12.08 1.91
C HIS A 65 -19.35 10.96 0.87
N ALA A 66 -18.57 9.90 1.01
CA ALA A 66 -18.60 8.73 0.13
C ALA A 66 -19.72 7.72 0.47
N ASN A 67 -20.59 8.03 1.44
CA ASN A 67 -21.62 7.14 1.96
C ASN A 67 -21.08 5.77 2.42
N TRP A 68 -19.90 5.77 3.04
CA TRP A 68 -19.32 4.60 3.69
C TRP A 68 -19.66 4.56 5.18
N SER A 69 -19.79 3.34 5.71
CA SER A 69 -19.94 3.16 7.15
C SER A 69 -18.70 3.67 7.89
N LEU A 70 -18.93 4.45 8.95
CA LEU A 70 -17.88 4.89 9.86
C LEU A 70 -17.19 3.73 10.57
N THR A 71 -17.90 2.60 10.76
CA THR A 71 -17.41 1.42 11.47
C THR A 71 -16.61 0.45 10.59
N ASN A 72 -16.61 0.66 9.27
CA ASN A 72 -15.96 -0.23 8.32
C ASN A 72 -14.61 0.33 7.86
N ASN A 73 -13.62 -0.53 7.68
CA ASN A 73 -12.27 -0.20 7.20
C ASN A 73 -12.13 -0.18 5.67
N THR A 74 -13.24 -0.25 4.92
CA THR A 74 -13.22 -0.28 3.44
C THR A 74 -12.44 0.89 2.84
N PHE A 75 -12.56 2.08 3.42
CA PHE A 75 -11.79 3.23 2.98
C PHE A 75 -10.29 3.01 3.18
N GLU A 76 -9.89 2.63 4.39
CA GLU A 76 -8.51 2.41 4.81
C GLU A 76 -7.83 1.30 4.01
N ASP A 77 -8.56 0.22 3.75
CA ASP A 77 -8.03 -0.98 3.09
C ASP A 77 -7.89 -0.80 1.57
N TYR A 78 -8.88 -0.18 0.91
CA TYR A 78 -8.97 -0.17 -0.55
C TYR A 78 -8.66 1.19 -1.18
N TYR A 79 -9.03 2.30 -0.52
CA TYR A 79 -9.04 3.63 -1.13
C TYR A 79 -7.96 4.57 -0.57
N TYR A 80 -7.59 4.42 0.70
CA TYR A 80 -6.59 5.27 1.33
C TYR A 80 -5.18 4.82 0.96
N ARG A 81 -4.54 5.56 0.05
CA ARG A 81 -3.20 5.23 -0.48
C ARG A 81 -2.23 6.41 -0.31
N PRO A 82 -1.83 6.77 0.92
CA PRO A 82 -0.90 7.87 1.13
C PRO A 82 0.45 7.56 0.47
N ARG A 83 1.13 8.58 -0.06
CA ARG A 83 2.40 8.41 -0.80
C ARG A 83 3.50 7.78 0.07
N ASN A 84 3.40 7.94 1.39
CA ASN A 84 4.48 7.67 2.33
C ASN A 84 4.17 6.45 3.22
N ARG A 85 3.40 5.45 2.75
CA ARG A 85 2.95 4.30 3.59
C ARG A 85 4.08 3.58 4.33
N HIS A 86 5.27 3.52 3.72
CA HIS A 86 6.45 2.87 4.31
C HIS A 86 7.37 3.82 5.08
N LYS A 87 7.08 5.13 5.09
CA LYS A 87 7.89 6.11 5.82
C LYS A 87 7.92 5.79 7.30
N ARG A 88 6.75 5.54 7.91
CA ARG A 88 6.66 5.14 9.32
C ARG A 88 7.45 3.87 9.63
N GLY A 89 7.40 2.87 8.75
CA GLY A 89 8.19 1.64 8.91
C GLY A 89 9.68 1.88 8.79
N SER A 90 10.09 2.75 7.86
CA SER A 90 11.49 3.17 7.70
C SER A 90 11.96 3.97 8.91
N ASP A 91 11.14 4.88 9.45
CA ASP A 91 11.44 5.66 10.64
C ASP A 91 11.64 4.74 11.85
N ILE A 92 10.76 3.74 12.05
CA ILE A 92 10.90 2.73 13.12
C ILE A 92 12.18 1.92 12.93
N ALA A 93 12.45 1.42 11.73
CA ALA A 93 13.67 0.66 11.45
C ALA A 93 14.93 1.49 11.71
N ASN A 94 14.93 2.77 11.33
CA ASN A 94 16.03 3.68 11.58
C ASN A 94 16.22 3.98 13.07
N ILE A 95 15.15 4.04 13.87
CA ILE A 95 15.27 4.17 15.34
C ILE A 95 15.89 2.90 15.92
N VAL A 96 15.37 1.72 15.58
CA VAL A 96 15.78 0.44 16.18
C VAL A 96 17.19 0.04 15.75
N PHE A 97 17.54 0.19 14.48
CA PHE A 97 18.80 -0.29 13.91
C PHE A 97 19.81 0.83 13.62
N GLY A 98 19.39 2.09 13.52
CA GLY A 98 20.27 3.21 13.22
C GLY A 98 21.10 3.68 14.41
N GLU A 99 20.61 3.52 15.64
CA GLU A 99 21.36 3.87 16.87
C GLU A 99 22.61 3.02 17.08
N VAL A 100 22.60 1.76 16.63
CA VAL A 100 23.73 0.80 16.74
C VAL A 100 24.97 1.26 15.95
N THR A 101 24.82 2.13 14.95
CA THR A 101 25.96 2.58 14.14
C THR A 101 26.64 3.84 14.67
N LYS A 102 25.97 4.64 15.51
CA LYS A 102 26.51 5.91 16.01
C LYS A 102 27.35 5.75 17.28
N ASN A 103 27.16 4.67 18.04
CA ASN A 103 27.80 4.41 19.32
C ASN A 103 28.98 3.42 19.26
N ILE A 104 29.18 2.70 18.14
CA ILE A 104 30.30 1.75 18.00
C ILE A 104 31.64 2.47 17.70
N THR A 105 31.65 3.70 17.20
CA THR A 105 32.90 4.39 16.79
C THR A 105 33.64 5.10 17.94
N THR A 106 33.08 5.20 19.16
CA THR A 106 33.75 5.90 20.29
C THR A 106 34.03 5.00 21.49
N SER A 107 34.20 3.69 21.28
CA SER A 107 34.78 2.82 22.31
C SER A 107 36.19 2.43 21.90
N GLU A 108 37.17 3.13 22.46
CA GLU A 108 38.59 2.77 22.44
C GLU A 108 38.81 1.48 23.25
N VAL A 109 38.26 0.35 22.79
CA VAL A 109 38.57 -0.96 23.36
C VAL A 109 39.56 -1.64 22.43
N ARG A 110 40.84 -1.42 22.74
CA ARG A 110 41.99 -2.11 22.15
C ARG A 110 41.90 -3.59 22.52
N VAL A 111 41.27 -4.40 21.68
CA VAL A 111 41.28 -5.87 21.82
C VAL A 111 42.53 -6.39 21.15
N GLU A 112 43.54 -6.78 21.94
CA GLU A 112 44.65 -7.60 21.44
C GLU A 112 44.11 -8.98 21.03
N ALA A 113 44.35 -9.35 19.76
CA ALA A 113 43.95 -10.63 19.21
C ALA A 113 44.79 -11.76 19.82
N MET A 114 44.18 -12.57 20.69
CA MET A 114 44.80 -13.79 21.19
C MET A 114 44.72 -14.87 20.10
N ALA A 115 45.87 -15.16 19.48
CA ALA A 115 45.98 -16.16 18.42
C ALA A 115 45.75 -17.57 18.97
N ILE A 116 44.70 -18.25 18.52
CA ILE A 116 44.48 -19.68 18.78
C ILE A 116 45.34 -20.47 17.80
N VAL A 117 46.42 -21.06 18.31
CA VAL A 117 47.33 -21.94 17.56
C VAL A 117 46.58 -23.20 17.12
N GLY A 118 46.29 -23.30 15.83
CA GLY A 118 45.73 -24.49 15.21
C GLY A 118 46.81 -25.54 14.92
N ARG A 119 46.68 -26.73 15.51
CA ARG A 119 47.25 -27.97 14.96
C ARG A 119 46.52 -29.21 15.50
N ALA A 120 45.82 -29.92 14.61
CA ALA A 120 45.69 -31.38 14.65
C ALA A 120 45.30 -31.88 13.24
N TYR A 121 46.01 -32.88 12.76
CA TYR A 121 45.90 -33.46 11.42
C TYR A 121 44.70 -34.41 11.26
N HIS A 122 44.06 -34.30 10.10
CA HIS A 122 43.33 -35.26 9.26
C HIS A 122 43.01 -36.70 9.77
N ASN A 123 41.71 -37.00 9.85
CA ASN A 123 40.90 -38.03 9.13
C ASN A 123 40.03 -38.93 10.02
N GLY A 124 38.73 -39.01 9.69
CA GLY A 124 37.78 -39.96 10.27
C GLY A 124 36.41 -39.87 9.58
N TYR A 125 36.02 -40.99 8.96
CA TYR A 125 34.86 -41.23 8.10
C TYR A 125 33.51 -41.32 8.89
N VAL A 126 32.37 -41.34 8.17
CA VAL A 126 30.98 -41.73 8.58
C VAL A 126 30.12 -40.60 9.21
N ALA A 127 28.85 -40.30 8.86
CA ALA A 127 27.84 -40.83 7.92
C ALA A 127 26.89 -39.68 7.50
N GLU A 128 26.31 -39.77 6.30
CA GLU A 128 25.21 -38.90 5.88
C GLU A 128 23.94 -39.18 6.71
N THR A 129 23.55 -38.24 7.57
CA THR A 129 22.20 -38.20 8.15
C THR A 129 21.33 -37.24 7.33
N LYS A 130 20.43 -37.80 6.52
CA LYS A 130 19.35 -37.02 5.89
C LYS A 130 18.31 -36.65 6.95
N THR A 131 18.48 -35.53 7.62
CA THR A 131 17.39 -34.87 8.34
C THR A 131 16.52 -34.13 7.34
N LYS A 132 15.32 -34.67 7.09
CA LYS A 132 14.23 -33.91 6.47
C LYS A 132 13.79 -32.87 7.50
N ASP A 133 14.34 -31.66 7.43
CA ASP A 133 13.81 -30.54 8.17
C ASP A 133 12.53 -30.10 7.47
N ALA A 134 11.39 -30.60 7.95
CA ALA A 134 10.09 -30.11 7.54
C ALA A 134 9.88 -28.75 8.21
N VAL A 135 10.38 -27.70 7.57
CA VAL A 135 10.00 -26.33 7.92
C VAL A 135 8.52 -26.18 7.58
N VAL A 136 7.66 -26.32 8.60
CA VAL A 136 6.27 -25.90 8.49
C VAL A 136 6.28 -24.37 8.35
N PRO A 137 5.81 -23.80 7.23
CA PRO A 137 5.74 -22.35 7.11
C PRO A 137 4.74 -21.82 8.12
N LEU A 138 5.23 -21.04 9.08
CA LEU A 138 4.36 -20.34 10.03
C LEU A 138 3.45 -19.37 9.26
N PRO A 139 2.14 -19.33 9.55
CA PRO A 139 1.22 -18.38 8.95
C PRO A 139 1.68 -16.93 9.19
N TRP A 140 1.56 -16.12 8.14
CA TRP A 140 2.08 -14.75 8.02
C TRP A 140 1.57 -13.74 9.06
N TYR A 141 0.63 -14.12 9.93
CA TYR A 141 -0.01 -13.21 10.89
C TYR A 141 0.61 -13.20 12.30
N ARG A 142 1.66 -13.98 12.59
CA ARG A 142 2.36 -13.97 13.90
C ARG A 142 3.72 -13.24 13.87
N ARG A 143 3.71 -11.95 13.51
CA ARG A 143 4.86 -11.05 13.73
C ARG A 143 4.41 -9.68 14.22
N LEU A 144 3.93 -9.59 15.45
CA LEU A 144 3.89 -8.34 16.21
C LEU A 144 3.90 -8.65 17.72
N PHE A 145 5.11 -8.77 18.28
CA PHE A 145 5.45 -8.22 19.60
C PHE A 145 6.78 -7.48 19.41
#